data_AF-A0A958WY25-F1
#
_entry.id   AF-A0A958WY25-F1
#
_cell.length_a   1.000
_cell.length_b   1.000
_cell.length_c   1.000
_cell.angle_alpha   90.00
_cell.angle_beta   90.00
_cell.angle_gamma   90.00
#
_symmetry.space_group_name_H-M   'P 1'
#
loop_
_entity.id
_entity.type
_entity.pdbx_description
1 polymer ?
#
loop_
_entity_poly.entity_id
_entity_poly.type
_entity_poly.pdbx_seq_one_letter_code
_entity_poly.pdbx_strand_id
1 'polypeptide(L)'
;MPYPQDRFKPAMIQHENGLEKTTIEWASEVGKFLAQYDKKDRVKELSTSQLRRFFGQIKRLQAQGYKPEQRSELLMLGPQLAYAVGRDRKKTREGLKDGSKINYFYEEVNAAIKAVADGDPDKEKARFQNFVNLVEAIVAYHKYHGGE
;
A
#
# COMPACT_ATOMS: atom_id res chain seq x y z
N MET A 1 2.90 15.76 -9.35
CA MET A 1 3.84 14.74 -9.87
C MET A 1 3.00 13.63 -10.45
N PRO A 2 3.21 13.21 -11.71
CA PRO A 2 2.42 12.14 -12.30
C PRO A 2 2.60 10.84 -11.52
N TYR A 3 1.57 10.00 -11.52
CA TYR A 3 1.66 8.65 -10.99
C TYR A 3 2.72 7.86 -11.78
N PRO A 4 3.44 6.89 -11.17
CA PRO A 4 4.37 6.02 -11.89
C PRO A 4 3.73 5.36 -13.11
N GLN A 5 4.50 5.09 -14.17
CA GLN A 5 3.96 4.52 -15.42
C GLN A 5 3.36 3.13 -15.20
N ASP A 6 3.94 2.34 -14.30
CA ASP A 6 3.49 1.00 -13.98
C ASP A 6 2.67 0.96 -12.68
N ARG A 7 1.59 0.17 -12.72
CA ARG A 7 0.85 -0.29 -11.54
C ARG A 7 1.51 -1.53 -10.95
N PHE A 8 1.12 -1.89 -9.73
CA PHE A 8 1.49 -3.15 -9.11
C PHE A 8 1.19 -4.33 -10.04
N LYS A 9 2.13 -5.27 -10.14
CA LYS A 9 1.98 -6.52 -10.89
C LYS A 9 2.18 -7.69 -9.91
N PRO A 10 1.34 -8.74 -9.94
CA PRO A 10 1.48 -9.88 -9.02
C PRO A 10 2.89 -10.48 -8.96
N ALA A 11 3.59 -10.50 -10.11
CA ALA A 11 4.97 -10.95 -10.21
C ALA A 11 5.90 -10.29 -9.17
N MET A 12 5.70 -9.00 -8.84
CA MET A 12 6.51 -8.24 -7.90
C MET A 12 6.65 -8.87 -6.51
N ILE A 13 5.69 -9.69 -6.07
CA ILE A 13 5.72 -10.39 -4.77
C ILE A 13 5.80 -11.92 -4.89
N GLN A 14 5.90 -12.46 -6.12
CA GLN A 14 5.92 -13.90 -6.37
C GLN A 14 7.33 -14.49 -6.48
N HIS A 15 8.36 -13.64 -6.49
CA HIS A 15 9.75 -14.09 -6.53
C HIS A 15 10.15 -14.83 -5.24
N GLU A 16 10.85 -15.95 -5.39
CA GLU A 16 11.25 -16.82 -4.28
C GLU A 16 12.33 -16.18 -3.39
N ASN A 17 13.18 -15.33 -3.98
CA ASN A 17 14.33 -14.71 -3.31
C ASN A 17 14.04 -13.32 -2.75
N GLY A 18 12.77 -12.96 -2.53
CA GLY A 18 12.37 -11.63 -2.07
C GLY A 18 12.06 -10.65 -3.20
N LEU A 19 12.11 -9.35 -2.91
CA LEU A 19 11.79 -8.32 -3.90
C LEU A 19 12.96 -8.07 -4.85
N GLU A 20 12.67 -8.02 -6.15
CA GLU A 20 13.64 -7.61 -7.15
C GLU A 20 13.94 -6.11 -7.07
N LYS A 21 15.11 -5.71 -7.61
CA LYS A 21 15.55 -4.31 -7.65
C LYS A 21 14.51 -3.40 -8.34
N THR A 22 13.93 -3.86 -9.44
CA THR A 22 12.88 -3.16 -10.20
C THR A 22 11.63 -2.89 -9.33
N THR A 23 11.26 -3.83 -8.46
CA THR A 23 10.17 -3.66 -7.49
C THR A 23 10.51 -2.61 -6.43
N ILE A 24 11.77 -2.55 -5.98
CA ILE A 24 12.23 -1.52 -5.03
C ILE A 24 12.24 -0.12 -5.69
N GLU A 25 12.68 -0.03 -6.95
CA GLU A 25 12.63 1.22 -7.73
C GLU A 25 11.18 1.67 -7.93
N TRP A 26 10.26 0.75 -8.25
CA TRP A 26 8.84 1.04 -8.33
C TRP A 26 8.27 1.54 -6.98
N ALA A 27 8.61 0.88 -5.88
CA ALA A 27 8.19 1.30 -4.54
C ALA A 27 8.71 2.70 -4.18
N SER A 28 9.91 3.06 -4.67
CA SER A 28 10.48 4.40 -4.53
C SER A 28 9.64 5.46 -5.23
N GLU A 29 9.30 5.23 -6.49
CA GLU A 29 8.46 6.16 -7.27
C GLU A 29 7.05 6.29 -6.69
N VAL A 30 6.46 5.20 -6.21
CA VAL A 30 5.16 5.22 -5.50
C VAL A 30 5.29 6.01 -4.19
N GLY A 31 6.30 5.72 -3.37
CA GLY A 31 6.53 6.44 -2.11
C GLY A 31 6.68 7.94 -2.31
N LYS A 32 7.48 8.34 -3.31
CA LYS A 32 7.66 9.73 -3.73
C LYS A 32 6.35 10.37 -4.18
N PHE A 33 5.60 9.69 -5.05
CA PHE A 33 4.30 10.18 -5.50
C PHE A 33 3.36 10.41 -4.32
N LEU A 34 3.27 9.47 -3.37
CA LEU A 34 2.37 9.57 -2.23
C LEU A 34 2.75 10.71 -1.27
N ALA A 35 4.04 11.04 -1.16
CA ALA A 35 4.56 12.08 -0.25
C ALA A 35 4.37 13.51 -0.74
N GLN A 36 4.03 13.73 -2.01
CA GLN A 36 4.00 15.06 -2.62
C GLN A 36 2.58 15.59 -2.82
N TYR A 37 2.33 16.84 -2.45
CA TYR A 37 1.12 17.56 -2.84
C TYR A 37 1.06 17.76 -4.35
N ASP A 38 -0.07 17.41 -4.99
CA ASP A 38 -0.32 17.80 -6.37
C ASP A 38 -1.04 19.15 -6.43
N LYS A 39 -0.27 20.20 -6.76
CA LYS A 39 -0.79 21.57 -6.86
C LYS A 39 -1.79 21.76 -8.01
N LYS A 40 -1.65 21.01 -9.10
CA LYS A 40 -2.48 21.18 -10.30
C LYS A 40 -3.89 20.67 -10.05
N ASP A 41 -3.99 19.46 -9.50
CA ASP A 41 -5.26 18.79 -9.27
C ASP A 41 -5.78 18.98 -7.83
N ARG A 42 -5.05 19.76 -7.02
CA ARG A 42 -5.30 20.00 -5.59
C ARG A 42 -5.49 18.71 -4.80
N VAL A 43 -4.58 17.76 -4.98
CA VAL A 43 -4.61 16.46 -4.29
C VAL A 43 -3.51 16.40 -3.24
N LYS A 44 -3.90 16.30 -1.97
CA LYS A 44 -3.01 16.14 -0.82
C LYS A 44 -2.17 14.87 -0.88
N GLU A 45 -0.95 14.99 -0.40
CA GLU A 45 -0.12 13.88 0.03
C GLU A 45 -0.88 12.94 0.97
N LEU A 46 -0.44 11.70 1.03
CA LEU A 46 -0.95 10.73 1.99
C LEU A 46 -0.27 10.98 3.34
N SER A 47 -1.03 11.11 4.43
CA SER A 47 -0.38 11.42 5.70
C SER A 47 0.39 10.21 6.27
N THR A 48 1.49 10.48 6.99
CA THR A 48 2.24 9.46 7.72
C THR A 48 1.37 8.80 8.78
N SER A 49 0.43 9.52 9.39
CA SER A 49 -0.49 8.93 10.36
C SER A 49 -1.42 7.88 9.74
N GLN A 50 -1.92 8.11 8.51
CA GLN A 50 -2.71 7.14 7.77
C GLN A 50 -1.87 5.93 7.38
N LEU A 51 -0.67 6.16 6.79
CA LEU A 51 0.26 5.08 6.41
C LEU A 51 0.70 4.25 7.61
N ARG A 52 1.15 4.87 8.69
CA ARG A 52 1.62 4.19 9.91
C ARG A 52 0.52 3.34 10.53
N ARG A 53 -0.72 3.85 10.60
CA ARG A 53 -1.85 3.11 11.16
C ARG A 53 -2.09 1.83 10.36
N PHE A 54 -2.08 1.92 9.04
CA PHE A 54 -2.29 0.78 8.16
C PHE A 54 -1.11 -0.19 8.18
N PHE A 55 0.11 0.31 8.03
CA PHE A 55 1.33 -0.52 8.10
C PHE A 55 1.45 -1.24 9.44
N GLY A 56 1.05 -0.60 10.54
CA GLY A 56 1.00 -1.24 11.86
C GLY A 56 0.02 -2.42 11.93
N GLN A 57 -1.07 -2.44 11.15
CA GLN A 57 -1.96 -3.61 11.05
C GLN A 57 -1.25 -4.77 10.34
N ILE A 58 -0.54 -4.50 9.24
CA ILE A 58 0.25 -5.50 8.53
C ILE A 58 1.33 -6.08 9.44
N LYS A 59 2.08 -5.22 10.15
CA LYS A 59 3.14 -5.67 11.07
C LYS A 59 2.61 -6.49 12.24
N ARG A 60 1.37 -6.27 12.69
CA ARG A 60 0.73 -7.13 13.69
C ARG A 60 0.49 -8.55 13.16
N LEU A 61 -0.05 -8.68 11.95
CA LEU A 61 -0.22 -9.99 11.31
C LEU A 61 1.14 -10.69 11.10
N GLN A 62 2.16 -9.92 10.70
CA GLN A 62 3.53 -10.44 10.58
C GLN A 62 4.07 -10.95 11.92
N ALA A 63 3.93 -10.16 13.00
CA ALA A 63 4.43 -10.50 14.32
C ALA A 63 3.73 -11.72 14.94
N GLN A 64 2.47 -11.95 14.59
CA GLN A 64 1.72 -13.16 14.98
C GLN A 64 2.17 -14.41 14.19
N GLY A 65 3.02 -14.24 13.18
CA GLY A 65 3.51 -15.32 12.34
C GLY A 65 2.45 -15.80 11.35
N TYR A 66 1.95 -14.87 10.52
CA TYR A 66 0.91 -15.08 9.50
C TYR A 66 0.81 -16.52 8.98
N LYS A 67 -0.40 -17.06 9.05
CA LYS A 67 -0.76 -18.39 8.55
C LYS A 67 -1.99 -18.32 7.64
N PRO A 68 -2.22 -19.32 6.77
CA PRO A 68 -3.38 -19.35 5.87
C PRO A 68 -4.74 -19.23 6.58
N GLU A 69 -4.86 -19.67 7.85
CA GLU A 69 -6.09 -19.51 8.63
C GLU A 69 -6.43 -18.04 8.90
N GLN A 70 -5.41 -17.16 8.87
CA GLN A 70 -5.56 -15.72 9.04
C GLN A 70 -5.76 -14.99 7.70
N ARG A 71 -5.94 -15.72 6.59
CA ARG A 71 -6.17 -15.12 5.26
C ARG A 71 -7.34 -14.15 5.25
N SER A 72 -8.40 -14.45 6.02
CA SER A 72 -9.53 -13.52 6.18
C SER A 72 -9.12 -12.19 6.80
N GLU A 73 -8.23 -12.19 7.80
CA GLU A 73 -7.70 -10.97 8.42
C GLU A 73 -6.89 -10.14 7.43
N LEU A 74 -6.06 -10.80 6.60
CA LEU A 74 -5.32 -10.15 5.51
C LEU A 74 -6.27 -9.52 4.48
N LEU A 75 -7.28 -10.27 4.02
CA LEU A 75 -8.24 -9.78 3.03
C LEU A 75 -9.05 -8.59 3.57
N MET A 76 -9.34 -8.56 4.87
CA MET A 76 -10.05 -7.45 5.51
C MET A 76 -9.28 -6.12 5.53
N LEU A 77 -7.97 -6.13 5.29
CA LEU A 77 -7.19 -4.89 5.13
C LEU A 77 -7.65 -4.08 3.89
N GLY A 78 -8.10 -4.75 2.83
CA GLY A 78 -8.63 -4.11 1.62
C GLY A 78 -9.88 -3.26 1.89
N PRO A 79 -10.96 -3.85 2.45
CA PRO A 79 -12.15 -3.11 2.88
C PRO A 79 -11.86 -1.96 3.87
N GLN A 80 -10.90 -2.13 4.78
CA GLN A 80 -10.51 -1.07 5.72
C GLN A 80 -9.90 0.14 4.99
N LEU A 81 -9.05 -0.09 3.99
CA LEU A 81 -8.53 0.97 3.13
C LEU A 81 -9.65 1.60 2.26
N ALA A 82 -10.54 0.79 1.70
CA ALA A 82 -11.68 1.28 0.91
C ALA A 82 -12.58 2.22 1.74
N TYR A 83 -12.81 1.89 3.01
CA TYR A 83 -13.52 2.78 3.93
C TYR A 83 -12.78 4.11 4.13
N ALA A 84 -11.46 4.07 4.31
CA ALA A 84 -10.65 5.27 4.46
C ALA A 84 -10.69 6.17 3.20
N VAL A 85 -10.67 5.56 2.01
CA VAL A 85 -10.89 6.26 0.72
C VAL A 85 -12.28 6.88 0.68
N GLY A 86 -13.33 6.14 1.06
CA GLY A 86 -14.70 6.66 1.10
C GLY A 86 -14.85 7.87 2.02
N ARG A 87 -14.24 7.82 3.22
CA ARG A 87 -14.23 8.94 4.17
C ARG A 87 -13.49 10.16 3.61
N ASP A 88 -12.38 9.94 2.92
CA ASP A 88 -11.60 11.01 2.29
C ASP A 88 -12.41 11.72 1.19
N ARG A 89 -13.02 10.93 0.29
CA ARG A 89 -13.91 11.43 -0.76
C ARG A 89 -15.10 12.19 -0.20
N LYS A 90 -15.73 11.69 0.87
CA LYS A 90 -16.85 12.38 1.54
C LYS A 90 -16.45 13.77 2.01
N LYS A 91 -15.37 13.88 2.78
CA LYS A 91 -14.87 15.18 3.27
C LYS A 91 -14.50 16.14 2.15
N THR A 92 -14.01 15.60 1.03
CA THR A 92 -13.68 16.39 -0.17
C THR A 92 -14.93 16.96 -0.83
N ARG A 93 -15.97 16.14 -1.02
CA ARG A 93 -17.26 16.59 -1.57
C ARG A 93 -17.97 17.61 -0.67
N GLU A 94 -17.80 17.49 0.65
CA GLU A 94 -18.33 18.42 1.65
C GLU A 94 -17.50 19.72 1.77
N GLY A 95 -16.42 19.86 0.98
CA GLY A 95 -15.55 21.05 1.02
C GLY A 95 -14.72 21.20 2.29
N LEU A 96 -14.67 20.16 3.15
CA LEU A 96 -13.97 20.20 4.44
C LEU A 96 -12.45 20.09 4.30
N LYS A 97 -11.96 19.53 3.19
CA LYS A 97 -10.55 19.45 2.82
C LYS A 97 -10.39 19.07 1.35
N ASP A 98 -9.20 19.28 0.82
CA ASP A 98 -8.77 18.65 -0.44
C ASP A 98 -8.63 17.13 -0.28
N GLY A 99 -8.91 16.39 -1.35
CA GLY A 99 -8.78 14.93 -1.39
C GLY A 99 -7.33 14.50 -1.29
N SER A 100 -7.06 13.33 -0.72
CA SER A 100 -5.70 12.80 -0.55
C SER A 100 -5.39 11.66 -1.51
N LYS A 101 -4.11 11.35 -1.65
CA LYS A 101 -3.61 10.24 -2.47
C LYS A 101 -3.91 8.84 -1.91
N ILE A 102 -4.74 8.74 -0.86
CA ILE A 102 -5.12 7.45 -0.26
C ILE A 102 -5.74 6.46 -1.25
N ASN A 103 -6.43 6.94 -2.29
CA ASN A 103 -7.00 6.06 -3.32
C ASN A 103 -5.91 5.31 -4.12
N TYR A 104 -4.81 5.99 -4.45
CA TYR A 104 -3.69 5.36 -5.16
C TYR A 104 -3.02 4.30 -4.29
N PHE A 105 -2.79 4.61 -3.01
CA PHE A 105 -2.26 3.62 -2.08
C PHE A 105 -3.20 2.41 -1.94
N TYR A 106 -4.52 2.64 -1.85
CA TYR A 106 -5.51 1.57 -1.81
C TYR A 106 -5.46 0.69 -3.05
N GLU A 107 -5.42 1.25 -4.25
CA GLU A 107 -5.40 0.49 -5.50
C GLU A 107 -4.23 -0.50 -5.54
N GLU A 108 -3.02 -0.03 -5.25
CA GLU A 108 -1.82 -0.87 -5.28
C GLU A 108 -1.81 -1.93 -4.17
N VAL A 109 -2.11 -1.51 -2.95
CA VAL A 109 -2.05 -2.40 -1.79
C VAL A 109 -3.16 -3.45 -1.83
N ASN A 110 -4.36 -3.10 -2.29
CA ASN A 110 -5.45 -4.06 -2.43
C ASN A 110 -5.16 -5.08 -3.53
N ALA A 111 -4.51 -4.67 -4.63
CA ALA A 111 -4.04 -5.60 -5.65
C ALA A 111 -2.97 -6.54 -5.08
N ALA A 112 -2.04 -6.03 -4.27
CA ALA A 112 -1.03 -6.86 -3.61
C ALA A 112 -1.63 -7.83 -2.59
N ILE A 113 -2.61 -7.41 -1.78
CA ILE A 113 -3.35 -8.26 -0.85
C ILE A 113 -3.99 -9.44 -1.58
N LYS A 114 -4.67 -9.18 -2.71
CA LYS A 114 -5.25 -10.25 -3.53
C LYS A 114 -4.20 -11.18 -4.10
N ALA A 115 -3.10 -10.64 -4.61
CA ALA A 115 -2.00 -11.45 -5.16
C ALA A 115 -1.33 -12.36 -4.12
N VAL A 116 -1.37 -12.02 -2.82
CA VAL A 116 -0.97 -12.95 -1.76
C VAL A 116 -1.92 -14.16 -1.72
N ALA A 117 -3.23 -13.92 -1.72
CA ALA A 117 -4.26 -14.95 -1.55
C ALA A 117 -4.53 -15.80 -2.81
N ASP A 118 -4.35 -15.26 -4.01
CA ASP A 118 -4.75 -15.88 -5.29
C ASP A 118 -3.69 -16.84 -5.89
N GLY A 119 -2.51 -16.96 -5.28
CA GLY A 119 -1.44 -17.83 -5.77
C GLY A 119 -1.42 -19.23 -5.15
N ASP A 120 -0.35 -19.98 -5.43
CA ASP A 120 -0.07 -21.29 -4.82
C ASP A 120 -0.15 -21.24 -3.27
N PRO A 121 -1.05 -21.99 -2.61
CA PRO A 121 -1.21 -21.97 -1.16
C PRO A 121 0.09 -22.23 -0.39
N ASP A 122 0.98 -23.09 -0.91
CA ASP A 122 2.23 -23.45 -0.25
C ASP A 122 3.23 -22.29 -0.23
N LYS A 123 3.11 -21.37 -1.19
CA LYS A 123 3.92 -20.16 -1.30
C LYS A 123 3.25 -18.91 -0.72
N GLU A 124 2.06 -19.02 -0.13
CA GLU A 124 1.31 -17.86 0.37
C GLU A 124 2.06 -17.09 1.45
N LYS A 125 2.69 -17.80 2.39
CA LYS A 125 3.48 -17.16 3.45
C LYS A 125 4.66 -16.37 2.89
N ALA A 126 5.32 -16.88 1.85
CA ALA A 126 6.40 -16.18 1.16
C ALA A 126 5.87 -14.92 0.45
N ARG A 127 4.75 -15.03 -0.27
CA ARG A 127 4.09 -13.87 -0.89
C ARG A 127 3.67 -12.83 0.14
N PHE A 128 3.13 -13.26 1.29
CA PHE A 128 2.80 -12.36 2.39
C PHE A 128 4.04 -11.61 2.89
N GLN A 129 5.17 -12.31 3.10
CA GLN A 129 6.41 -11.66 3.51
C GLN A 129 6.91 -10.65 2.47
N ASN A 130 6.83 -10.99 1.17
CA ASN A 130 7.16 -10.07 0.09
C ASN A 130 6.21 -8.86 0.05
N PHE A 131 4.92 -9.06 0.28
CA PHE A 131 3.94 -7.99 0.44
C PHE A 131 4.29 -7.06 1.61
N VAL A 132 4.66 -7.60 2.78
CA VAL A 132 5.10 -6.78 3.91
C VAL A 132 6.31 -5.94 3.53
N ASN A 133 7.32 -6.55 2.91
CA ASN A 133 8.53 -5.86 2.46
C ASN A 133 8.21 -4.76 1.44
N LEU A 134 7.25 -5.00 0.55
CA LEU A 134 6.83 -4.03 -0.47
C LEU A 134 6.20 -2.81 0.17
N VAL A 135 5.25 -3.01 1.09
CA VAL A 135 4.60 -1.91 1.81
C VAL A 135 5.61 -1.17 2.68
N GLU A 136 6.55 -1.88 3.31
CA GLU A 136 7.64 -1.30 4.09
C GLU A 136 8.53 -0.39 3.23
N ALA A 137 8.89 -0.82 2.01
CA ALA A 137 9.64 -0.01 1.07
C ALA A 137 8.87 1.26 0.66
N ILE A 138 7.58 1.15 0.33
CA ILE A 138 6.74 2.32 0.00
C ILE A 138 6.70 3.30 1.18
N VAL A 139 6.51 2.82 2.41
CA VAL A 139 6.46 3.66 3.62
C VAL A 139 7.81 4.33 3.89
N ALA A 140 8.91 3.61 3.71
CA ALA A 140 10.25 4.14 3.88
C ALA A 140 10.54 5.25 2.87
N TYR A 141 10.26 5.03 1.59
CA TYR A 141 10.46 6.04 0.54
C TYR A 141 9.50 7.22 0.68
N HIS A 142 8.25 6.97 1.08
CA HIS A 142 7.33 8.05 1.43
C HIS A 142 7.92 8.97 2.51
N LYS A 143 8.50 8.39 3.57
CA LYS A 143 9.14 9.17 4.62
C LYS A 143 10.40 9.88 4.14
N TYR A 144 11.24 9.21 3.35
CA TYR A 144 12.44 9.77 2.74
C TYR A 144 12.13 11.02 1.90
N HIS A 145 11.01 11.02 1.18
CA HIS A 145 10.56 12.14 0.36
C HIS A 145 9.79 13.23 1.12
N GLY A 146 9.84 13.22 2.46
CA GLY A 146 9.31 14.30 3.29
C GLY A 146 7.83 14.16 3.64
N GLY A 147 7.24 12.98 3.51
CA GLY A 147 5.86 12.76 3.94
C GLY A 147 5.63 13.08 5.42
N GLU A 148 4.52 13.77 5.71
CA GLU A 148 4.12 14.26 7.04
C GLU A 148 2.98 13.46 7.69
#